data_AF-A0A7D9D263-F1
#
_entry.id   AF-A0A7D9D263-F1
#
_cell.length_a   1.000
_cell.length_b   1.000
_cell.length_c   1.000
_cell.angle_alpha   90.00
_cell.angle_beta   90.00
_cell.angle_gamma   90.00
#
_symmetry.space_group_name_H-M   'P 1'
#
loop_
_entity.id
_entity.type
_entity.pdbx_description
1 polymer ?
#
loop_
_entity_poly.entity_id
_entity_poly.type
_entity_poly.pdbx_seq_one_letter_code
_entity_poly.pdbx_strand_id
1 'polypeptide(L)'
;MIMKATNITIKVNAELAREARVLAARRGTSLSRLVAEQLAALVGADQAYAAAKRRALRRLNHGYDLGWERPAARDELHQRENLR
;
A
#
# COMPACT_ATOMS: atom_id res chain seq x y z
N MET A 1 19.16 -6.93 -13.67
CA MET A 1 17.98 -7.29 -14.48
C MET A 1 17.58 -6.06 -15.28
N ILE A 2 17.72 -6.07 -16.61
CA ILE A 2 17.32 -4.93 -17.44
C ILE A 2 15.78 -4.91 -17.43
N MET A 3 15.19 -3.85 -16.85
CA MET A 3 13.75 -3.65 -16.89
C MET A 3 13.35 -3.37 -18.34
N LYS A 4 12.61 -4.29 -18.95
CA LYS A 4 12.12 -4.13 -20.32
C LYS A 4 10.88 -3.24 -20.30
N ALA A 5 10.96 -2.06 -20.90
CA ALA A 5 9.81 -1.18 -21.05
C ALA A 5 8.87 -1.73 -22.15
N THR A 6 7.56 -1.70 -21.88
CA THR A 6 6.51 -2.07 -22.84
C THR A 6 5.73 -0.82 -23.21
N ASN A 7 5.54 -0.58 -24.50
CA ASN A 7 4.75 0.55 -24.98
C ASN A 7 3.26 0.28 -24.77
N ILE A 8 2.55 1.26 -24.20
CA ILE A 8 1.11 1.22 -23.97
C ILE A 8 0.50 2.48 -24.58
N THR A 9 -0.51 2.31 -25.44
CA THR A 9 -1.28 3.42 -26.01
C THR A 9 -2.49 3.70 -25.14
N ILE A 10 -2.61 4.92 -24.62
CA ILE A 10 -3.71 5.36 -23.76
C ILE A 10 -4.43 6.51 -24.45
N LYS A 11 -5.76 6.45 -24.52
CA LYS A 11 -6.59 7.56 -24.97
C LYS A 11 -6.89 8.48 -23.80
N VAL A 12 -6.52 9.74 -23.93
CA VAL A 12 -6.82 10.82 -22.98
C VAL A 12 -7.38 12.00 -23.75
N ASN A 13 -8.17 12.84 -23.09
CA ASN A 13 -8.63 14.08 -23.72
C ASN A 13 -7.45 15.06 -23.93
N ALA A 14 -7.61 15.98 -24.87
CA ALA A 14 -6.54 16.89 -25.28
C ALA A 14 -6.09 17.82 -24.13
N GLU A 15 -7.02 18.28 -23.30
CA GLU A 15 -6.73 19.19 -22.20
C GLU A 15 -5.87 18.51 -21.12
N LEU A 16 -6.25 17.31 -20.71
CA LEU A 16 -5.48 16.49 -19.77
C LEU A 16 -4.09 16.19 -20.30
N ALA A 17 -3.95 15.88 -21.60
CA ALA A 17 -2.64 15.66 -22.20
C ALA A 17 -1.75 16.91 -22.13
N ARG A 18 -2.33 18.10 -22.32
CA ARG A 18 -1.62 19.39 -22.22
C ARG A 18 -1.17 19.65 -20.78
N GLU A 19 -2.08 19.55 -19.83
CA GLU A 19 -1.79 19.78 -18.40
C GLU A 19 -0.76 18.78 -17.87
N ALA A 20 -0.87 17.50 -18.25
CA ALA A 20 0.08 16.47 -17.85
C ALA A 20 1.50 16.74 -18.39
N ARG A 21 1.63 17.27 -19.61
CA ARG A 21 2.94 17.69 -20.15
C ARG A 21 3.53 18.85 -19.37
N VAL A 22 2.72 19.86 -19.04
CA VAL A 22 3.15 21.00 -18.21
C VAL A 22 3.61 20.50 -16.84
N LEU A 23 2.85 19.59 -16.22
CA LEU A 23 3.19 19.00 -14.93
C LEU A 23 4.51 18.21 -15.00
N ALA A 24 4.69 17.38 -16.02
CA ALA A 24 5.92 16.62 -16.21
C ALA A 24 7.13 17.54 -16.39
N ALA A 25 7.00 18.59 -17.20
CA ALA A 25 8.05 19.59 -17.39
C ALA A 25 8.39 20.33 -16.09
N ARG A 26 7.38 20.77 -15.31
CA ARG A 26 7.56 21.38 -13.98
C ARG A 26 8.31 20.47 -13.00
N ARG A 27 8.15 19.15 -13.14
CA ARG A 27 8.81 18.14 -12.30
C ARG A 27 10.15 17.65 -12.89
N GLY A 28 10.60 18.19 -14.01
CA GLY A 28 11.85 17.77 -14.66
C GLY A 28 11.81 16.33 -15.19
N THR A 29 10.62 15.81 -15.52
CA THR A 29 10.43 14.43 -15.99
C THR A 29 9.71 14.38 -17.33
N SER A 30 9.73 13.23 -18.00
CA SER A 30 8.95 13.02 -19.22
C SER A 30 7.51 12.60 -18.88
N LEU A 31 6.58 12.88 -19.79
CA LEU A 31 5.19 12.44 -19.64
C LEU A 31 5.09 10.92 -19.46
N SER A 32 5.81 10.14 -20.26
CA SER A 32 5.81 8.67 -20.15
C SER A 32 6.35 8.20 -18.80
N ARG A 33 7.38 8.86 -18.26
CA ARG A 33 7.90 8.51 -16.92
C ARG A 33 6.90 8.87 -15.82
N LEU A 34 6.30 10.06 -15.88
CA LEU A 34 5.24 10.47 -14.95
C LEU A 34 4.09 9.46 -14.90
N VAL A 35 3.60 9.04 -16.07
CA VAL A 35 2.51 8.05 -16.17
C VAL A 35 2.97 6.67 -15.67
N ALA A 36 4.18 6.24 -16.01
CA ALA A 36 4.72 4.96 -15.55
C ALA A 36 4.86 4.92 -14.01
N GLU A 37 5.36 6.00 -13.40
CA GLU A 37 5.47 6.12 -11.93
C GLU A 37 4.09 6.07 -11.27
N GLN A 38 3.10 6.77 -11.83
CA GLN A 38 1.74 6.75 -11.29
C GLN A 38 1.09 5.37 -11.39
N LEU A 39 1.29 4.66 -12.50
CA LEU A 39 0.84 3.27 -12.67
C LEU A 39 1.54 2.33 -11.70
N ALA A 40 2.86 2.47 -11.53
CA ALA A 40 3.63 1.67 -10.58
C ALA A 40 3.15 1.88 -9.14
N ALA A 41 2.85 3.13 -8.75
CA ALA A 41 2.29 3.45 -7.44
C ALA A 41 0.92 2.81 -7.22
N LEU A 42 0.02 2.86 -8.21
CA LEU A 42 -1.30 2.25 -8.14
C LEU A 42 -1.22 0.72 -7.97
N VAL A 43 -0.42 0.07 -8.82
CA VAL A 43 -0.23 -1.39 -8.75
C VAL A 43 0.45 -1.79 -7.44
N GLY A 44 1.45 -1.04 -7.00
CA GLY A 44 2.16 -1.29 -5.75
C GLY A 44 1.23 -1.20 -4.53
N ALA A 45 0.35 -0.21 -4.49
CA ALA A 45 -0.63 -0.05 -3.41
C ALA A 45 -1.60 -1.24 -3.34
N ASP A 46 -2.14 -1.68 -4.49
CA ASP A 46 -3.04 -2.84 -4.54
C ASP A 46 -2.35 -4.13 -4.09
N GLN A 47 -1.14 -4.38 -4.58
CA GLN A 47 -0.34 -5.54 -4.18
C GLN A 47 0.00 -5.53 -2.69
N ALA A 48 0.35 -4.37 -2.14
CA ALA A 48 0.65 -4.20 -0.73
C ALA A 48 -0.58 -4.52 0.14
N TYR A 49 -1.76 -4.02 -0.26
CA TYR A 49 -3.02 -4.33 0.40
C TYR A 49 -3.34 -5.82 0.32
N ALA A 50 -3.25 -6.43 -0.85
CA ALA A 50 -3.51 -7.86 -1.03
C ALA A 50 -2.57 -8.72 -0.16
N ALA A 51 -1.29 -8.36 -0.09
CA ALA A 51 -0.33 -9.03 0.78
C ALA A 51 -0.65 -8.86 2.27
N ALA A 52 -1.04 -7.65 2.70
CA ALA A 52 -1.46 -7.38 4.07
C ALA A 52 -2.71 -8.18 4.44
N LYS A 53 -3.72 -8.19 3.58
CA LYS A 53 -4.95 -8.99 3.75
C LYS A 53 -4.63 -10.48 3.90
N ARG A 54 -3.81 -11.04 3.02
CA ARG A 54 -3.38 -12.46 3.13
C ARG A 54 -2.67 -12.74 4.45
N ARG A 55 -1.78 -11.85 4.89
CA ARG A 55 -1.09 -12.00 6.19
C ARG A 55 -2.09 -11.97 7.35
N ALA A 56 -3.00 -11.00 7.37
CA ALA A 56 -4.00 -10.86 8.41
C ALA A 56 -4.91 -12.10 8.51
N LEU A 57 -5.43 -12.57 7.37
CA LEU A 57 -6.27 -13.78 7.33
C LEU A 57 -5.52 -15.02 7.82
N ARG A 58 -4.24 -15.18 7.46
CA ARG A 58 -3.44 -16.29 7.99
C ARG A 58 -3.26 -16.22 9.50
N ARG A 59 -3.05 -15.03 10.07
CA ARG A 59 -2.95 -14.84 11.52
C ARG A 59 -4.24 -15.21 12.23
N LEU A 60 -5.38 -14.78 11.69
CA LEU A 60 -6.70 -15.12 12.21
C LEU A 60 -6.95 -16.63 12.15
N ASN A 61 -6.61 -17.28 11.03
CA ASN A 61 -6.81 -18.72 10.86
C ASN A 61 -5.85 -19.56 11.71
N HIS A 62 -4.62 -19.10 11.92
CA HIS A 62 -3.68 -19.79 12.80
C HIS A 62 -4.16 -19.73 14.25
N GLY A 63 -4.63 -18.56 14.70
CA GLY A 63 -4.85 -18.28 16.11
C GLY A 63 -3.52 -18.25 16.85
N TYR A 64 -3.28 -17.22 17.65
CA TYR A 64 -2.10 -17.19 18.52
C TYR A 64 -2.51 -17.56 19.92
N ASP A 65 -1.78 -18.49 20.53
CA ASP A 65 -1.76 -18.62 21.98
C ASP A 65 -0.94 -17.46 22.54
N LEU A 66 -1.64 -16.47 23.09
CA LEU A 66 -1.05 -15.27 23.68
C LEU A 66 -0.79 -15.45 25.18
N GLY A 67 -0.83 -16.69 25.69
CA GLY A 67 -0.76 -16.96 27.13
C GLY A 67 -1.93 -16.33 27.87
N TRP A 68 -3.10 -16.26 27.22
CA TRP A 68 -4.27 -15.64 27.83
C TRP A 68 -4.82 -16.55 28.93
N GLU A 69 -4.84 -16.02 30.14
CA GLU A 69 -5.58 -16.59 31.25
C GLU A 69 -6.81 -15.71 31.54
N ARG A 70 -7.92 -16.34 31.93
CA ARG A 70 -9.14 -15.61 32.26
C ARG A 70 -8.90 -14.77 33.54
N PRO A 71 -9.01 -13.43 33.47
CA PRO A 71 -8.93 -12.61 34.67
C PRO A 71 -10.19 -12.77 35.52
N ALA A 72 -10.07 -12.56 36.83
CA ALA A 72 -11.19 -12.73 37.76
C ALA A 72 -12.20 -11.58 37.64
N ALA A 73 -11.74 -10.38 37.23
CA ALA A 73 -12.58 -9.23 36.96
C ALA A 73 -12.07 -8.41 35.75
N ARG A 74 -12.96 -7.62 35.14
CA ARG A 74 -12.62 -6.74 34.00
C ARG A 74 -11.51 -5.74 34.35
N ASP A 75 -11.49 -5.25 35.58
CA ASP A 75 -10.57 -4.18 36.01
C ASP A 75 -9.11 -4.66 36.05
N GLU A 76 -8.86 -5.95 36.26
CA GLU A 76 -7.52 -6.56 36.23
C GLU A 76 -6.85 -6.42 34.85
N LEU A 77 -7.63 -6.31 33.77
CA LEU A 77 -7.10 -6.13 32.40
C LEU A 77 -6.39 -4.79 32.18
N HIS A 78 -6.66 -3.80 33.04
CA HIS A 78 -6.13 -2.44 32.90
C HIS A 78 -5.13 -2.07 33.99
N GLN A 79 -4.99 -2.90 35.03
CA GLN A 79 -4.07 -2.67 36.13
C GLN A 79 -2.63 -2.76 35.64
N ARG A 80 -1.83 -1.74 35.95
CA ARG A 80 -0.43 -1.60 35.51
C ARG A 80 0.58 -1.73 36.67
N GLU A 81 0.14 -2.21 37.83
CA GLU A 81 0.95 -2.28 39.04
C GLU A 81 2.20 -3.17 38.88
N ASN A 82 2.18 -4.11 37.93
CA ASN A 82 3.24 -5.09 37.69
C ASN A 82 4.12 -4.81 36.44
N LEU A 83 4.02 -3.65 35.80
CA LEU A 83 4.78 -3.30 34.57
C LEU A 83 6.12 -2.57 34.84
N ARG A 84 6.87 -2.96 35.87
CA ARG A 84 8.20 -2.39 36.16
C ARG A 84 9.32 -3.10 35.41
#